data_AF-A0A1B5L7Q7-F1
#
_entry.id   AF-A0A1B5L7Q7-F1
#
_cell.length_a   1.000
_cell.length_b   1.000
_cell.length_c   1.000
_cell.angle_alpha   90.00
_cell.angle_beta   90.00
_cell.angle_gamma   90.00
#
_symmetry.space_group_name_H-M   'P 1'
#
loop_
_entity.id
_entity.type
_entity.pdbx_description
1 polymer ?
#
loop_
_entity_poly.entity_id
_entity_poly.type
_entity_poly.pdbx_seq_one_letter_code
_entity_poly.pdbx_strand_id
1 'polypeptide(L)'
;MDDMFQDFYALENTNGYTAANILSGFWISEKKAFENLVTTKEQDAHEFFQFLAEELHERNGDGKRPEIGSEHSCNCIIHQTFYGKMQTTTTCQNCKGTTNTVQSFLDLSLGLDTLMQRRAKKTGQKVPALTLNDCLDEEYVKFDKCEYRCHGCSSPQQAKRYTSIKRLPNVLSIQLKRFEYKQGRHDRAASKIDHGVQFPLQLNMLPYTNRVRNRDNRESLELERSCMYDLLSVVVHVGEIETGHYVSYCRVADQWFKFNDHRVELATISEVLGAQAYLLFYIIRSLA
;
A
#
# COMPACT_ATOMS: atom_id res chain seq x y z
N MET A 1 18.96 2.37 12.91
CA MET A 1 17.56 2.73 13.21
C MET A 1 17.33 2.74 14.72
N ASP A 2 17.95 1.82 15.46
CA ASP A 2 17.90 1.80 16.92
C ASP A 2 18.35 3.12 17.56
N ASP A 3 19.50 3.67 17.15
CA ASP A 3 19.97 4.99 17.65
C ASP A 3 18.96 6.10 17.39
N MET A 4 18.36 6.15 16.19
CA MET A 4 17.31 7.12 15.89
C MET A 4 16.12 6.97 16.84
N PHE A 5 15.65 5.74 17.06
CA PHE A 5 14.53 5.51 17.95
C PHE A 5 14.86 5.91 19.39
N GLN A 6 16.07 5.58 19.86
CA GLN A 6 16.53 6.02 21.18
C GLN A 6 16.61 7.55 21.27
N ASP A 7 17.18 8.22 20.29
CA ASP A 7 17.32 9.69 20.29
C ASP A 7 15.96 10.41 20.28
N PHE A 8 14.97 9.84 19.58
CA PHE A 8 13.61 10.40 19.52
C PHE A 8 12.77 10.15 20.79
N TYR A 9 12.95 9.02 21.47
CA TYR A 9 12.05 8.60 22.56
C TYR A 9 12.70 8.55 23.95
N ALA A 10 14.03 8.55 24.06
CA ALA A 10 14.71 8.46 25.36
C ALA A 10 14.87 9.81 26.05
N LEU A 11 14.88 10.91 25.31
CA LEU A 11 15.09 12.26 25.83
C LEU A 11 13.97 13.19 25.36
N GLU A 12 13.35 13.91 26.28
CA GLU A 12 12.43 15.02 25.95
C GLU A 12 13.25 16.20 25.42
N ASN A 13 13.60 16.15 24.13
CA ASN A 13 14.25 17.24 23.43
C ASN A 13 13.38 17.72 22.26
N THR A 14 13.49 19.00 21.92
CA THR A 14 12.80 19.60 20.77
C THR A 14 13.77 19.86 19.62
N ASN A 15 14.95 19.24 19.65
CA ASN A 15 15.93 19.42 18.60
C ASN A 15 15.55 18.55 17.41
N GLY A 16 15.77 19.06 16.19
CA GLY A 16 15.63 18.23 15.01
C GLY A 16 16.62 17.07 15.04
N TYR A 17 16.15 15.87 14.70
CA TYR A 17 17.03 14.74 14.47
C TYR A 17 17.52 14.71 13.03
N THR A 18 18.83 14.58 12.84
CA THR A 18 19.41 14.36 11.51
C THR A 18 19.58 12.87 11.29
N ALA A 19 18.93 12.32 10.27
CA ALA A 19 19.05 10.90 9.88
C ALA A 19 20.41 10.53 9.24
N ALA A 20 21.50 11.24 9.59
CA ALA A 20 22.82 11.08 9.00
C ALA A 20 23.37 9.66 9.14
N ASN A 21 23.16 9.01 10.29
CA ASN A 21 23.59 7.62 10.52
C ASN A 21 22.81 6.60 9.68
N ILE A 22 21.53 6.89 9.40
CA ILE A 22 20.71 6.05 8.53
C ILE A 22 21.17 6.23 7.08
N LEU A 23 21.33 7.48 6.64
CA LEU A 23 21.80 7.81 5.30
C LEU A 23 23.22 7.30 5.04
N SER A 24 24.13 7.39 6.01
CA SER A 24 25.47 6.81 5.90
C SER A 24 25.43 5.29 5.85
N GLY A 25 24.55 4.66 6.63
CA GLY A 25 24.31 3.22 6.58
C GLY A 25 23.82 2.75 5.21
N PHE A 26 23.00 3.56 4.53
CA PHE A 26 22.61 3.29 3.14
C PHE A 26 23.78 3.53 2.18
N TRP A 27 24.54 4.62 2.34
CA TRP A 27 25.69 4.94 1.48
C TRP A 27 26.76 3.85 1.50
N ILE A 28 27.02 3.27 2.66
CA ILE A 28 28.06 2.24 2.87
C ILE A 28 27.58 0.86 2.39
N SER A 29 26.27 0.67 2.19
CA SER A 29 25.73 -0.62 1.76
C SER A 29 26.16 -0.94 0.32
N GLU A 30 26.83 -2.08 0.12
CA GLU A 30 27.28 -2.54 -1.20
C GLU A 30 26.15 -3.05 -2.11
N LYS A 31 24.89 -2.97 -1.66
CA LYS A 31 23.75 -3.41 -2.47
C LYS A 31 23.42 -2.33 -3.49
N LYS A 32 23.41 -2.73 -4.77
CA LYS A 32 23.03 -1.88 -5.93
C LYS A 32 21.73 -1.09 -5.75
N ALA A 33 20.79 -1.60 -4.95
CA ALA A 33 19.54 -0.89 -4.64
C ALA A 33 19.78 0.47 -3.95
N PHE A 34 20.82 0.61 -3.13
CA PHE A 34 21.15 1.86 -2.46
C PHE A 34 21.92 2.85 -3.34
N GLU A 35 22.54 2.42 -4.44
CA GLU A 35 23.27 3.33 -5.34
C GLU A 35 22.34 4.42 -5.91
N ASN A 36 21.05 4.13 -6.12
CA ASN A 36 20.08 5.10 -6.63
C ASN A 36 19.36 5.90 -5.53
N LEU A 37 19.12 5.28 -4.36
CA LEU A 37 18.46 5.93 -3.21
C LEU A 37 19.40 6.90 -2.49
N VAL A 38 20.70 6.64 -2.55
CA VAL A 38 21.72 7.43 -1.88
C VAL A 38 22.36 8.36 -2.91
N THR A 39 21.53 9.22 -3.46
CA THR A 39 21.94 10.27 -4.40
C THR A 39 21.48 11.62 -3.87
N THR A 40 22.06 12.71 -4.39
CA THR A 40 21.51 14.05 -4.18
C THR A 40 20.26 14.31 -5.02
N LYS A 41 19.67 13.26 -5.62
CA LYS A 41 18.49 13.36 -6.47
C LYS A 41 17.27 12.98 -5.67
N GLU A 42 16.15 13.57 -6.04
CA GLU A 42 14.85 13.21 -5.50
C GLU A 42 14.46 11.82 -6.00
N GLN A 43 13.86 11.02 -5.12
CA GLN A 43 13.50 9.61 -5.35
C GLN A 43 12.09 9.34 -4.81
N ASP A 44 11.52 8.21 -5.19
CA ASP A 44 10.15 7.85 -4.82
C ASP A 44 10.04 7.31 -3.38
N ALA A 45 9.07 7.82 -2.61
CA ALA A 45 8.89 7.44 -1.21
C ALA A 45 8.36 6.01 -1.02
N HIS A 46 7.60 5.48 -1.98
CA HIS A 46 7.14 4.09 -1.94
C HIS A 46 8.29 3.14 -2.23
N GLU A 47 9.11 3.45 -3.23
CA GLU A 47 10.33 2.68 -3.53
C GLU A 47 11.24 2.64 -2.29
N PHE A 48 11.51 3.80 -1.67
CA PHE A 48 12.27 3.90 -0.42
C PHE A 48 11.67 3.05 0.70
N PHE A 49 10.34 3.06 0.88
CA PHE A 49 9.65 2.23 1.89
C PHE A 49 9.83 0.73 1.62
N GLN A 50 9.66 0.29 0.38
CA GLN A 50 9.84 -1.12 0.00
C GLN A 50 11.27 -1.58 0.27
N PHE A 51 12.27 -0.79 -0.15
CA PHE A 51 13.66 -1.10 0.12
C PHE A 51 13.98 -1.14 1.61
N LEU A 52 13.50 -0.17 2.39
CA LEU A 52 13.72 -0.15 3.84
C LEU A 52 13.15 -1.41 4.51
N ALA A 53 11.96 -1.84 4.09
CA ALA A 53 11.32 -3.05 4.60
C ALA A 53 12.11 -4.32 4.22
N GLU A 54 12.57 -4.42 2.98
CA GLU A 54 13.42 -5.54 2.53
C GLU A 54 14.71 -5.62 3.32
N GLU A 55 15.35 -4.49 3.59
CA GLU A 55 16.63 -4.43 4.32
C GLU A 55 16.49 -4.78 5.78
N LEU A 56 15.42 -4.29 6.42
CA LEU A 56 15.08 -4.68 7.78
C LEU A 56 14.71 -6.16 7.85
N HIS A 57 14.08 -6.72 6.82
CA HIS A 57 13.84 -8.16 6.73
C HIS A 57 15.14 -8.95 6.54
N GLU A 58 16.02 -8.55 5.63
CA GLU A 58 17.28 -9.25 5.40
C GLU A 58 18.19 -9.24 6.65
N ARG A 59 18.16 -8.16 7.45
CA ARG A 59 18.94 -8.07 8.71
C ARG A 59 18.30 -8.77 9.91
N ASN A 60 16.97 -8.72 10.05
CA ASN A 60 16.27 -9.21 11.25
C ASN A 60 15.49 -10.52 11.02
N GLY A 61 15.42 -10.99 9.78
CA GLY A 61 14.71 -12.19 9.37
C GLY A 61 15.61 -13.40 9.23
N ASP A 62 15.08 -14.38 8.52
CA ASP A 62 15.73 -15.67 8.24
C ASP A 62 16.67 -15.63 7.03
N GLY A 63 16.98 -14.43 6.52
CA GLY A 63 17.87 -14.21 5.37
C GLY A 63 17.29 -14.70 4.03
N LYS A 64 16.04 -15.15 3.99
CA LYS A 64 15.38 -15.67 2.78
C LYS A 64 14.44 -14.63 2.20
N ARG A 65 14.52 -14.41 0.88
CA ARG A 65 13.52 -13.59 0.19
C ARG A 65 12.20 -14.38 0.12
N PRO A 66 11.04 -13.74 0.34
CA PRO A 66 9.76 -14.38 0.13
C PRO A 66 9.66 -14.83 -1.34
N GLU A 67 9.70 -16.14 -1.60
CA GLU A 67 9.56 -16.66 -2.96
C GLU A 67 8.11 -16.50 -3.44
N ILE A 68 7.94 -16.08 -4.69
CA ILE A 68 6.64 -15.89 -5.35
C ILE A 68 5.89 -17.23 -5.35
N GLY A 69 4.77 -17.30 -4.62
CA GLY A 69 3.93 -18.50 -4.52
C GLY A 69 4.27 -19.44 -3.35
N SER A 70 5.27 -19.10 -2.54
CA SER A 70 5.52 -19.79 -1.26
C SER A 70 4.68 -19.16 -0.15
N GLU A 71 4.18 -19.96 0.80
CA GLU A 71 3.55 -19.45 2.02
C GLU A 71 4.59 -18.96 3.05
N HIS A 72 5.69 -18.33 2.59
CA HIS A 72 6.83 -17.92 3.41
C HIS A 72 6.36 -17.30 4.74
N SER A 73 6.82 -17.88 5.84
CA SER A 73 6.53 -17.44 7.20
C SER A 73 7.83 -16.99 7.85
N CYS A 74 8.12 -15.70 7.77
CA CYS A 74 9.19 -15.09 8.55
C CYS A 74 8.61 -14.53 9.85
N ASN A 75 9.38 -14.61 10.93
CA ASN A 75 9.03 -14.03 12.22
C ASN A 75 9.68 -12.66 12.46
N CYS A 76 10.30 -12.04 11.44
CA CYS A 76 10.84 -10.70 11.60
C CYS A 76 9.73 -9.66 11.78
N ILE A 77 10.07 -8.54 12.43
CA ILE A 77 9.11 -7.48 12.74
C ILE A 77 8.42 -6.94 11.48
N ILE A 78 9.11 -6.89 10.34
CA ILE A 78 8.55 -6.43 9.07
C ILE A 78 7.43 -7.35 8.59
N HIS A 79 7.68 -8.67 8.59
CA HIS A 79 6.68 -9.64 8.15
C HIS A 79 5.50 -9.76 9.11
N GLN A 80 5.73 -9.58 10.40
CA GLN A 80 4.65 -9.58 11.40
C GLN A 80 3.82 -8.30 11.37
N THR A 81 4.40 -7.18 10.95
CA THR A 81 3.75 -5.87 10.99
C THR A 81 3.07 -5.53 9.68
N PHE A 82 3.80 -5.58 8.55
CA PHE A 82 3.33 -5.01 7.28
C PHE A 82 2.89 -6.06 6.25
N TYR A 83 3.29 -7.32 6.39
CA TYR A 83 2.99 -8.32 5.36
C TYR A 83 1.62 -8.98 5.54
N GLY A 84 0.80 -8.89 4.49
CA GLY A 84 -0.44 -9.65 4.35
C GLY A 84 -0.28 -10.86 3.42
N LYS A 85 -1.37 -11.59 3.19
CA LYS A 85 -1.46 -12.64 2.17
C LYS A 85 -2.62 -12.36 1.23
N MET A 86 -2.33 -12.29 -0.06
CA MET A 86 -3.29 -12.20 -1.15
C MET A 86 -3.60 -13.61 -1.68
N GLN A 87 -4.84 -13.86 -2.06
CA GLN A 87 -5.26 -15.09 -2.72
C GLN A 87 -5.92 -14.76 -4.07
N THR A 88 -5.34 -15.33 -5.12
CA THR A 88 -5.86 -15.29 -6.49
C THR A 88 -6.55 -16.62 -6.81
N THR A 89 -7.84 -16.56 -7.06
CA THR A 89 -8.71 -17.70 -7.38
C THR A 89 -9.02 -17.69 -8.87
N THR A 90 -8.56 -18.69 -9.61
CA THR A 90 -8.78 -18.83 -11.06
C THR A 90 -9.77 -19.97 -11.31
N THR A 91 -10.93 -19.67 -11.91
CA THR A 91 -11.98 -20.66 -12.19
C THR A 91 -12.17 -20.84 -13.69
N CYS A 92 -11.91 -22.06 -14.18
CA CYS A 92 -12.13 -22.46 -15.56
C CYS A 92 -13.61 -22.26 -15.95
N GLN A 93 -13.87 -21.60 -17.08
CA GLN A 93 -15.26 -21.45 -17.55
C GLN A 93 -15.80 -22.71 -18.20
N ASN A 94 -14.93 -23.63 -18.63
CA ASN A 94 -15.31 -24.92 -19.21
C ASN A 94 -15.57 -25.99 -18.12
N CYS A 95 -14.52 -26.51 -17.46
CA CYS A 95 -14.66 -27.60 -16.48
C CYS A 95 -15.04 -27.16 -15.06
N LYS A 96 -15.13 -25.84 -14.79
CA LYS A 96 -15.38 -25.25 -13.46
C LYS A 96 -14.32 -25.55 -12.39
N GLY A 97 -13.22 -26.21 -12.75
CA GLY A 97 -12.08 -26.41 -11.85
C GLY A 97 -11.50 -25.07 -11.38
N THR A 98 -11.15 -25.02 -10.10
CA THR A 98 -10.62 -23.82 -9.43
C THR A 98 -9.19 -24.05 -8.94
N THR A 99 -8.31 -23.10 -9.19
CA THR A 99 -6.95 -23.04 -8.65
C THR A 99 -6.79 -21.81 -7.77
N ASN A 100 -6.19 -22.00 -6.60
CA ASN A 100 -5.89 -20.92 -5.66
C ASN A 100 -4.38 -20.74 -5.57
N THR A 101 -3.91 -19.51 -5.79
CA THR A 101 -2.51 -19.13 -5.58
C THR A 101 -2.46 -18.10 -4.47
N VAL A 102 -1.56 -18.28 -3.50
CA VAL A 102 -1.39 -17.38 -2.37
C VAL A 102 -0.02 -16.72 -2.46
N GLN A 103 0.02 -15.40 -2.28
CA GLN A 103 1.24 -14.61 -2.34
C GLN A 103 1.24 -13.60 -1.20
N SER A 104 2.41 -13.36 -0.62
CA SER A 104 2.58 -12.31 0.37
C SER A 104 2.64 -10.94 -0.31
N PHE A 105 2.17 -9.90 0.36
CA PHE A 105 2.27 -8.51 -0.11
C PHE A 105 2.70 -7.61 1.04
N LEU A 106 3.49 -6.58 0.74
CA LEU A 106 3.90 -5.53 1.68
C LEU A 106 2.92 -4.35 1.69
N ASP A 107 2.38 -4.01 0.52
CA ASP A 107 1.45 -2.91 0.32
C ASP A 107 0.39 -3.24 -0.74
N LEU A 108 -0.68 -2.44 -0.76
CA LEU A 108 -1.71 -2.46 -1.81
C LEU A 108 -1.49 -1.27 -2.74
N SER A 109 -1.13 -1.52 -4.00
CA SER A 109 -0.85 -0.47 -4.96
C SER A 109 -2.04 -0.23 -5.90
N LEU A 110 -2.86 0.79 -5.62
CA LEU A 110 -4.14 1.05 -6.28
C LEU A 110 -3.99 2.02 -7.47
N GLY A 111 -4.45 1.60 -8.64
CA GLY A 111 -4.46 2.43 -9.86
C GLY A 111 -5.61 3.44 -9.89
N LEU A 112 -5.33 4.69 -10.27
CA LEU A 112 -6.34 5.75 -10.36
C LEU A 112 -6.88 5.94 -11.79
N ASP A 113 -6.07 5.63 -12.79
CA ASP A 113 -6.24 6.03 -14.19
C ASP A 113 -7.47 5.39 -14.82
N THR A 114 -7.59 4.07 -14.64
CA THR A 114 -8.69 3.28 -15.21
C THR A 114 -10.03 3.73 -14.62
N LEU A 115 -10.04 4.07 -13.33
CA LEU A 115 -11.22 4.58 -12.64
C LEU A 115 -11.64 5.95 -13.16
N MET A 116 -10.68 6.88 -13.28
CA MET A 116 -10.93 8.22 -13.80
C MET A 116 -11.43 8.19 -15.24
N GLN A 117 -10.79 7.41 -16.13
CA GLN A 117 -11.18 7.29 -17.53
C GLN A 117 -12.58 6.68 -17.70
N ARG A 118 -12.92 5.66 -16.91
CA ARG A 118 -14.26 5.03 -16.96
C ARG A 118 -15.36 5.94 -16.41
N ARG A 119 -15.07 6.71 -15.36
CA ARG A 119 -16.03 7.69 -14.81
C ARG A 119 -16.26 8.85 -15.77
N ALA A 120 -15.20 9.39 -16.37
CA ALA A 120 -15.30 10.46 -17.38
C ALA A 120 -16.18 10.06 -18.58
N LYS A 121 -16.07 8.80 -19.06
CA LYS A 121 -16.91 8.26 -20.14
C LYS A 121 -18.39 8.11 -19.76
N LYS A 122 -18.71 7.96 -18.46
CA LYS A 122 -20.09 7.73 -17.98
C LYS A 122 -20.84 9.02 -17.68
N THR A 123 -20.18 10.07 -17.18
CA THR A 123 -20.89 11.21 -16.59
C THR A 123 -20.97 12.47 -17.45
N GLY A 124 -20.20 12.63 -18.53
CA GLY A 124 -20.30 13.79 -19.44
C GLY A 124 -20.08 15.19 -18.82
N GLN A 125 -19.93 15.29 -17.49
CA GLN A 125 -19.68 16.46 -16.64
C GLN A 125 -18.90 16.04 -15.37
N LYS A 126 -18.43 17.05 -14.62
CA LYS A 126 -17.56 17.02 -13.41
C LYS A 126 -17.54 15.64 -12.72
N VAL A 127 -16.37 15.00 -12.79
CA VAL A 127 -16.12 13.70 -12.16
C VAL A 127 -16.40 13.81 -10.66
N PRO A 128 -17.31 12.99 -10.10
CA PRO A 128 -17.55 12.98 -8.65
C PRO A 128 -16.26 12.60 -7.91
N ALA A 129 -16.12 13.08 -6.67
CA ALA A 129 -14.96 12.80 -5.83
C ALA A 129 -14.68 11.29 -5.78
N LEU A 130 -13.43 10.91 -6.02
CA LEU A 130 -12.99 9.52 -5.96
C LEU A 130 -12.73 9.17 -4.49
N THR A 131 -13.21 8.03 -4.03
CA THR A 131 -12.96 7.55 -2.66
C THR A 131 -11.95 6.41 -2.65
N LEU A 132 -11.29 6.17 -1.52
CA LEU A 132 -10.40 5.01 -1.34
C LEU A 132 -11.16 3.68 -1.54
N ASN A 133 -12.42 3.61 -1.10
CA ASN A 133 -13.27 2.44 -1.32
C ASN A 133 -13.53 2.20 -2.81
N ASP A 134 -13.72 3.25 -3.62
CA ASP A 134 -13.84 3.10 -5.08
C ASP A 134 -12.59 2.45 -5.69
N CYS A 135 -11.41 2.81 -5.19
CA CYS A 135 -10.13 2.25 -5.61
C CYS A 135 -10.00 0.77 -5.22
N LEU A 136 -10.37 0.42 -3.98
CA LEU A 136 -10.36 -0.96 -3.50
C LEU A 136 -11.40 -1.84 -4.20
N ASP A 137 -12.60 -1.30 -4.49
CA ASP A 137 -13.66 -2.00 -5.20
C ASP A 137 -13.25 -2.35 -6.63
N GLU A 138 -12.57 -1.43 -7.32
CA GLU A 138 -12.04 -1.71 -8.67
C GLU A 138 -11.05 -2.87 -8.67
N GLU A 139 -10.17 -2.94 -7.68
CA GLU A 139 -9.10 -3.92 -7.60
C GLU A 139 -9.56 -5.29 -7.06
N TYR A 140 -10.42 -5.31 -6.03
CA TYR A 140 -10.70 -6.53 -5.24
C TYR A 140 -12.15 -7.03 -5.31
N VAL A 141 -13.10 -6.26 -5.84
CA VAL A 141 -14.50 -6.73 -5.98
C VAL A 141 -14.76 -7.31 -7.37
N LYS A 142 -14.02 -6.83 -8.37
CA LYS A 142 -14.16 -7.27 -9.75
C LYS A 142 -13.36 -8.54 -10.03
N PHE A 143 -13.76 -9.24 -11.08
CA PHE A 143 -13.02 -10.37 -11.60
C PHE A 143 -12.51 -10.05 -13.00
N ASP A 144 -11.32 -10.55 -13.31
CA ASP A 144 -10.77 -10.51 -14.65
C ASP A 144 -11.28 -11.70 -15.46
N LYS A 145 -11.51 -11.46 -16.75
CA LYS A 145 -11.59 -12.53 -17.74
C LYS A 145 -10.20 -12.71 -18.32
N CYS A 146 -9.64 -13.91 -18.23
CA CYS A 146 -8.33 -14.23 -18.76
C CYS A 146 -8.33 -15.57 -19.49
N GLU A 147 -7.35 -15.78 -20.36
CA GLU A 147 -7.07 -17.08 -20.94
C GLU A 147 -5.92 -17.74 -20.15
N TYR A 148 -6.04 -19.04 -19.91
CA TYR A 148 -5.00 -19.81 -19.23
C TYR A 148 -5.02 -21.27 -19.68
N ARG A 149 -3.90 -21.98 -19.50
CA ARG A 149 -3.84 -23.41 -19.77
C ARG A 149 -4.41 -24.18 -18.58
N CYS A 150 -5.63 -24.69 -18.73
CA CYS A 150 -6.31 -25.43 -17.68
C CYS A 150 -5.75 -26.86 -17.57
N HIS A 151 -5.28 -27.25 -16.37
CA HIS A 151 -4.80 -28.62 -16.11
C HIS A 151 -5.89 -29.68 -16.30
N GLY A 152 -7.12 -29.44 -15.85
CA GLY A 152 -8.21 -30.40 -15.99
C GLY A 152 -8.74 -30.56 -17.42
N CYS A 153 -8.54 -29.55 -18.29
CA CYS A 153 -8.94 -29.60 -19.71
C CYS A 153 -7.75 -29.89 -20.65
N SER A 154 -6.53 -29.93 -20.12
CA SER A 154 -5.27 -30.04 -20.87
C SER A 154 -5.13 -29.10 -22.07
N SER A 155 -5.84 -27.96 -22.06
CA SER A 155 -5.96 -27.04 -23.20
C SER A 155 -6.12 -25.57 -22.72
N PRO A 156 -5.85 -24.57 -23.59
CA PRO A 156 -6.19 -23.19 -23.32
C PRO A 156 -7.69 -23.01 -23.12
N GLN A 157 -8.09 -22.33 -22.05
CA GLN A 157 -9.47 -22.10 -21.68
C GLN A 157 -9.66 -20.68 -21.19
N GLN A 158 -10.88 -20.16 -21.33
CA GLN A 158 -11.28 -18.94 -20.64
C GLN A 158 -11.47 -19.22 -19.15
N ALA A 159 -11.04 -18.27 -18.32
CA ALA A 159 -11.18 -18.30 -16.88
C ALA A 159 -11.73 -16.97 -16.35
N LYS A 160 -12.34 -17.07 -15.16
CA LYS A 160 -12.57 -15.91 -14.29
C LYS A 160 -11.52 -15.95 -13.19
N ARG A 161 -10.78 -14.86 -13.03
CA ARG A 161 -9.77 -14.70 -11.99
C ARG A 161 -10.24 -13.64 -11.01
N TYR A 162 -10.23 -13.99 -9.73
CA TYR A 162 -10.66 -13.12 -8.64
C TYR A 162 -9.55 -13.00 -7.60
N THR A 163 -9.28 -11.80 -7.15
CA THR A 163 -8.22 -11.50 -6.18
C THR A 163 -8.88 -11.06 -4.87
N SER A 164 -8.42 -11.60 -3.75
CA SER A 164 -8.95 -11.29 -2.42
C SER A 164 -7.88 -11.38 -1.35
N ILE A 165 -8.05 -10.65 -0.27
CA ILE A 165 -7.12 -10.68 0.86
C ILE A 165 -7.43 -11.92 1.72
N LYS A 166 -6.49 -12.86 1.81
CA LYS A 166 -6.56 -14.06 2.66
C LYS A 166 -6.15 -13.74 4.10
N ARG A 167 -5.13 -12.88 4.26
CA ARG A 167 -4.64 -12.40 5.56
C ARG A 167 -4.33 -10.91 5.48
N LEU A 168 -4.90 -10.16 6.39
CA LEU A 168 -4.67 -8.74 6.58
C LEU A 168 -3.41 -8.50 7.46
N PRO A 169 -2.56 -7.50 7.15
CA PRO A 169 -1.40 -7.16 7.98
C PRO A 169 -1.79 -6.32 9.21
N ASN A 170 -0.95 -6.25 10.25
CA ASN A 170 -1.23 -5.38 11.40
C ASN A 170 -1.20 -3.90 11.03
N VAL A 171 -0.28 -3.51 10.15
CA VAL A 171 -0.22 -2.20 9.51
C VAL A 171 -0.41 -2.38 8.01
N LEU A 172 -1.53 -1.89 7.49
CA LEU A 172 -1.85 -1.90 6.08
C LEU A 172 -1.27 -0.66 5.40
N SER A 173 -0.31 -0.88 4.51
CA SER A 173 0.25 0.14 3.63
C SER A 173 -0.52 0.17 2.31
N ILE A 174 -0.93 1.34 1.86
CA ILE A 174 -1.62 1.54 0.58
C ILE A 174 -0.90 2.63 -0.21
N GLN A 175 -0.51 2.32 -1.44
CA GLN A 175 -0.02 3.28 -2.41
C GLN A 175 -1.14 3.66 -3.38
N LEU A 176 -1.37 4.96 -3.56
CA LEU A 176 -2.17 5.47 -4.67
C LEU A 176 -1.20 5.77 -5.83
N LYS A 177 -1.32 5.03 -6.94
CA LYS A 177 -0.45 5.18 -8.12
C LYS A 177 -0.76 6.51 -8.82
N ARG A 178 -0.11 7.58 -8.36
CA ARG A 178 -0.29 8.94 -8.89
C ARG A 178 0.65 9.25 -10.05
N PHE A 179 1.64 8.41 -10.32
CA PHE A 179 2.63 8.65 -11.36
C PHE A 179 2.38 7.69 -12.52
N GLU A 180 2.03 8.24 -13.68
CA GLU A 180 1.83 7.50 -14.92
C GLU A 180 2.99 7.74 -15.88
N TYR A 181 3.48 6.65 -16.49
CA TYR A 181 4.29 6.72 -17.71
C TYR A 181 3.45 6.29 -18.90
N LYS A 182 2.96 7.25 -19.70
CA LYS A 182 2.20 6.93 -20.91
C LYS A 182 3.14 6.37 -21.98
N GLN A 183 3.00 5.09 -22.29
CA GLN A 183 3.66 4.49 -23.46
C GLN A 183 2.88 4.81 -24.74
N GLY A 184 3.05 6.03 -25.25
CA GLY A 184 2.60 6.45 -26.58
C GLY A 184 3.75 6.53 -27.58
N ARG A 185 3.49 6.28 -28.88
CA ARG A 185 4.50 6.37 -29.96
C ARG A 185 5.07 7.77 -30.18
N HIS A 186 4.43 8.82 -29.66
CA HIS A 186 4.80 10.21 -29.95
C HIS A 186 4.97 11.12 -28.73
N ASP A 187 4.68 10.66 -27.51
CA ASP A 187 4.92 11.48 -26.33
C ASP A 187 5.16 10.59 -25.10
N ARG A 188 6.37 10.66 -24.53
CA ARG A 188 6.75 10.00 -23.28
C ARG A 188 6.55 10.98 -22.11
N ALA A 189 5.41 11.66 -22.08
CA ALA A 189 5.12 12.58 -21.00
C ALA A 189 4.69 11.76 -19.78
N ALA A 190 5.57 11.67 -18.79
CA ALA A 190 5.21 11.21 -17.47
C ALA A 190 4.26 12.26 -16.85
N SER A 191 3.17 11.83 -16.21
CA SER A 191 2.18 12.77 -15.66
C SER A 191 1.75 12.38 -14.26
N LYS A 192 1.65 13.38 -13.39
CA LYS A 192 1.11 13.23 -12.04
C LYS A 192 -0.41 13.37 -12.03
N ILE A 193 -1.08 12.52 -11.26
CA ILE A 193 -2.51 12.55 -11.03
C ILE A 193 -2.78 13.32 -9.74
N ASP A 194 -3.12 14.60 -9.89
CA ASP A 194 -3.49 15.49 -8.77
C ASP A 194 -4.97 15.42 -8.40
N HIS A 195 -5.72 14.46 -8.96
CA HIS A 195 -7.11 14.25 -8.56
C HIS A 195 -7.20 13.86 -7.08
N GLY A 196 -8.05 14.57 -6.32
CA GLY A 196 -8.30 14.26 -4.91
C GLY A 196 -8.90 12.87 -4.74
N VAL A 197 -8.39 12.11 -3.77
CA VAL A 197 -8.95 10.83 -3.36
C VAL A 197 -9.35 10.97 -1.89
N GLN A 198 -10.64 10.85 -1.59
CA GLN A 198 -11.15 10.90 -0.23
C GLN A 198 -10.86 9.56 0.46
N PHE A 199 -10.15 9.59 1.58
CA PHE A 199 -9.88 8.42 2.42
C PHE A 199 -10.46 8.65 3.81
N PRO A 200 -10.97 7.62 4.49
CA PRO A 200 -11.57 7.76 5.81
C PRO A 200 -10.52 7.70 6.94
N LEU A 201 -10.85 8.22 8.13
CA LEU A 201 -10.05 7.92 9.33
C LEU A 201 -10.14 6.45 9.74
N GLN A 202 -11.22 5.77 9.37
CA GLN A 202 -11.49 4.39 9.73
C GLN A 202 -11.83 3.60 8.47
N LEU A 203 -11.09 2.52 8.22
CA LEU A 203 -11.22 1.73 7.00
C LEU A 203 -11.67 0.31 7.33
N ASN A 204 -12.81 -0.10 6.77
CA ASN A 204 -13.29 -1.48 6.85
C ASN A 204 -12.74 -2.30 5.67
N MET A 205 -11.87 -3.25 5.96
CA MET A 205 -11.28 -4.13 4.95
C MET A 205 -12.03 -5.44 4.73
N LEU A 206 -13.05 -5.74 5.54
CA LEU A 206 -13.81 -6.99 5.45
C LEU A 206 -14.32 -7.30 4.03
N PRO A 207 -14.93 -6.35 3.28
CA PRO A 207 -15.46 -6.61 1.94
C PRO A 207 -14.43 -7.15 0.94
N TYR A 208 -13.14 -6.88 1.17
CA TYR A 208 -12.04 -7.24 0.28
C TYR A 208 -11.36 -8.56 0.68
N THR A 209 -11.85 -9.21 1.73
CA THR A 209 -11.31 -10.49 2.21
C THR A 209 -12.09 -11.69 1.66
N ASN A 210 -11.45 -12.86 1.63
CA ASN A 210 -12.13 -14.12 1.30
C ASN A 210 -13.09 -14.64 2.39
N ARG A 211 -13.19 -13.94 3.53
CA ARG A 211 -13.99 -14.34 4.70
C ARG A 211 -15.47 -13.94 4.60
N VAL A 212 -15.82 -13.05 3.67
CA VAL A 212 -17.20 -12.56 3.47
C VAL A 212 -18.19 -13.68 3.10
N ARG A 213 -17.70 -14.81 2.56
CA ARG A 213 -18.54 -15.87 1.97
C ARG A 213 -19.12 -16.90 2.95
N ASN A 214 -18.63 -16.96 4.19
CA ASN A 214 -19.21 -17.78 5.27
C ASN A 214 -19.93 -16.83 6.23
N ARG A 215 -21.26 -16.74 6.20
CA ARG A 215 -22.01 -15.80 7.05
C ARG A 215 -23.05 -16.51 7.93
N ASP A 216 -22.76 -16.52 9.23
CA ASP A 216 -23.77 -16.41 10.30
C ASP A 216 -23.73 -14.99 10.91
N ASN A 217 -24.89 -14.46 11.34
CA ASN A 217 -25.07 -13.05 11.73
C ASN A 217 -24.26 -12.59 12.97
N ARG A 218 -23.79 -13.50 13.84
CA ARG A 218 -22.95 -13.14 15.00
C ARG A 218 -21.47 -13.09 14.65
N GLU A 219 -20.99 -14.06 13.87
CA GLU A 219 -19.61 -14.09 13.37
C GLU A 219 -19.30 -12.86 12.51
N SER A 220 -20.30 -12.31 11.81
CA SER A 220 -20.10 -11.12 10.97
C SER A 220 -19.66 -9.87 11.74
N LEU A 221 -20.13 -9.67 12.99
CA LEU A 221 -19.78 -8.47 13.77
C LEU A 221 -18.36 -8.54 14.34
N GLU A 222 -17.95 -9.70 14.85
CA GLU A 222 -16.58 -9.90 15.35
C GLU A 222 -15.58 -9.86 14.20
N LEU A 223 -15.94 -10.47 13.07
CA LEU A 223 -15.13 -10.47 11.88
C LEU A 223 -14.94 -9.05 11.32
N GLU A 224 -16.01 -8.24 11.29
CA GLU A 224 -15.91 -6.83 10.91
C GLU A 224 -14.97 -6.06 11.83
N ARG A 225 -15.09 -6.21 13.15
CA ARG A 225 -14.15 -5.59 14.11
C ARG A 225 -12.70 -5.99 13.87
N SER A 226 -12.45 -7.27 13.54
CA SER A 226 -11.11 -7.79 13.21
C SER A 226 -10.57 -7.29 11.86
N CYS A 227 -11.37 -6.56 11.08
CA CYS A 227 -10.99 -6.01 9.79
C CYS A 227 -11.08 -4.47 9.76
N MET A 228 -11.32 -3.83 10.91
CA MET A 228 -11.34 -2.38 11.04
C MET A 228 -9.94 -1.84 11.30
N TYR A 229 -9.57 -0.82 10.54
CA TYR A 229 -8.33 -0.10 10.68
C TYR A 229 -8.55 1.36 11.02
N ASP A 230 -7.60 1.95 11.73
CA ASP A 230 -7.50 3.39 11.99
C ASP A 230 -6.34 3.98 11.21
N LEU A 231 -6.56 5.14 10.59
CA LEU A 231 -5.51 5.87 9.88
C LEU A 231 -4.41 6.27 10.86
N LEU A 232 -3.17 5.89 10.51
CA LEU A 232 -1.97 6.14 11.31
C LEU A 232 -1.15 7.28 10.71
N SER A 233 -0.92 7.25 9.40
CA SER A 233 -0.20 8.30 8.70
C SER A 233 -0.56 8.42 7.23
N VAL A 234 -0.26 9.60 6.68
CA VAL A 234 -0.44 9.96 5.27
C VAL A 234 0.85 10.57 4.76
N VAL A 235 1.42 10.05 3.68
CA VAL A 235 2.55 10.68 2.97
C VAL A 235 2.01 11.36 1.72
N VAL A 236 2.44 12.59 1.47
CA VAL A 236 1.96 13.44 0.37
C VAL A 236 3.15 13.88 -0.46
N HIS A 237 3.01 13.76 -1.78
CA HIS A 237 3.97 14.33 -2.74
C HIS A 237 3.49 15.70 -3.23
N VAL A 238 4.24 16.75 -2.91
CA VAL A 238 4.02 18.12 -3.37
C VAL A 238 4.94 18.41 -4.55
N GLY A 239 4.42 18.96 -5.65
CA GLY A 239 5.20 19.20 -6.87
C GLY A 239 4.89 18.22 -8.00
N GLU A 240 5.80 18.17 -8.98
CA GLU A 240 5.73 17.43 -10.25
C GLU A 240 6.38 16.04 -10.17
N ILE A 241 6.24 15.22 -11.21
CA ILE A 241 6.75 13.83 -11.19
C ILE A 241 8.28 13.70 -11.08
N GLU A 242 9.03 14.61 -11.69
CA GLU A 242 10.51 14.59 -11.66
C GLU A 242 11.10 15.47 -10.56
N THR A 243 10.29 16.39 -10.01
CA THR A 243 10.69 17.30 -8.94
C THR A 243 9.57 17.57 -7.95
N GLY A 244 9.85 17.46 -6.66
CA GLY A 244 8.86 17.67 -5.61
C GLY A 244 9.42 17.53 -4.22
N HIS A 245 8.50 17.39 -3.28
CA HIS A 245 8.78 17.37 -1.86
C HIS A 245 7.79 16.48 -1.13
N TYR A 246 8.30 15.63 -0.24
CA TYR A 246 7.44 14.77 0.57
C TYR A 246 7.18 15.40 1.93
N VAL A 247 5.90 15.46 2.29
CA VAL A 247 5.47 15.79 3.65
C VAL A 247 4.63 14.64 4.20
N SER A 248 4.60 14.48 5.52
CA SER A 248 3.76 13.48 6.16
C SER A 248 2.84 14.07 7.22
N TYR A 249 1.67 13.47 7.35
CA TYR A 249 0.78 13.67 8.48
C TYR A 249 0.82 12.39 9.32
N CYS A 250 1.17 12.48 10.59
CA CYS A 250 1.21 11.33 11.48
C CYS A 250 0.32 11.58 12.70
N ARG A 251 -0.40 10.55 13.11
CA ARG A 251 -1.20 10.54 14.33
C ARG A 251 -0.35 10.11 15.51
N VAL A 252 -0.28 10.94 16.55
CA VAL A 252 0.33 10.62 17.83
C VAL A 252 -0.76 10.73 18.89
N ALA A 253 -1.11 9.59 19.49
CA ALA A 253 -2.32 9.45 20.31
C ALA A 253 -3.58 9.92 19.54
N ASP A 254 -4.21 11.01 19.99
CA ASP A 254 -5.43 11.57 19.40
C ASP A 254 -5.18 12.87 18.62
N GLN A 255 -3.91 13.26 18.45
CA GLN A 255 -3.53 14.48 17.74
C GLN A 255 -2.83 14.16 16.42
N TRP A 256 -3.00 15.05 15.45
CA TRP A 256 -2.35 14.97 14.16
C TRP A 256 -1.26 16.03 14.07
N PHE A 257 -0.14 15.64 13.50
CA PHE A 257 1.00 16.51 13.25
C PHE A 257 1.42 16.41 11.79
N LYS A 258 1.72 17.55 11.19
CA LYS A 258 2.35 17.66 9.87
C LYS A 258 3.85 17.74 10.07
N PHE A 259 4.58 16.79 9.49
CA PHE A 259 6.03 16.75 9.43
C PHE A 259 6.47 17.21 8.04
N ASN A 260 7.15 18.34 8.01
CA ASN A 260 7.78 18.93 6.83
C ASN A 260 9.26 19.15 7.14
N ASP A 261 10.04 18.08 6.98
CA ASP A 261 11.43 17.98 7.41
C ASP A 261 11.61 18.40 8.88
N HIS A 262 12.28 19.53 9.10
CA HIS A 262 12.56 20.10 10.41
C HIS A 262 11.36 20.81 11.05
N ARG A 263 10.28 21.07 10.29
CA ARG A 263 9.08 21.75 10.79
C ARG A 263 8.02 20.74 11.16
N VAL A 264 7.61 20.77 12.42
CA VAL A 264 6.52 19.95 12.95
C VAL A 264 5.43 20.88 13.46
N GLU A 265 4.22 20.74 12.92
CA GLU A 265 3.09 21.62 13.22
C GLU A 265 1.86 20.77 13.54
N LEU A 266 1.00 21.25 14.44
CA LEU A 266 -0.31 20.64 14.65
C LEU A 266 -1.13 20.73 13.36
N ALA A 267 -1.80 19.63 13.02
CA ALA A 267 -2.70 19.55 11.89
C ALA A 267 -4.11 19.21 12.36
N THR A 268 -5.11 19.80 11.73
CA THR A 268 -6.51 19.44 11.91
C THR A 268 -6.85 18.19 11.10
N ILE A 269 -7.87 17.45 11.54
CA ILE A 269 -8.41 16.31 10.78
C ILE A 269 -8.81 16.73 9.36
N SER A 270 -9.35 17.95 9.19
CA SER A 270 -9.74 18.46 7.88
C SER A 270 -8.55 18.64 6.94
N GLU A 271 -7.40 19.09 7.44
CA GLU A 271 -6.17 19.19 6.65
C GLU A 271 -5.65 17.81 6.25
N VAL A 272 -5.69 16.85 7.18
CA VAL A 272 -5.27 15.47 6.93
C VAL A 272 -6.15 14.82 5.85
N LEU A 273 -7.48 14.86 6.00
CA LEU A 273 -8.43 14.25 5.06
C LEU A 273 -8.53 15.00 3.72
N GLY A 274 -8.11 16.26 3.67
CA GLY A 274 -8.01 17.07 2.45
C GLY A 274 -6.72 16.86 1.66
N ALA A 275 -5.75 16.13 2.22
CA ALA A 275 -4.44 15.95 1.61
C ALA A 275 -4.48 15.07 0.34
N GLN A 276 -3.61 15.37 -0.63
CA GLN A 276 -3.40 14.53 -1.81
C GLN A 276 -2.53 13.31 -1.46
N ALA A 277 -3.08 12.38 -0.69
CA ALA A 277 -2.37 11.20 -0.21
C ALA A 277 -1.68 10.42 -1.34
N TYR A 278 -0.39 10.15 -1.18
CA TYR A 278 0.39 9.25 -2.02
C TYR A 278 0.50 7.86 -1.36
N LEU A 279 0.91 7.84 -0.08
CA LEU A 279 0.89 6.64 0.76
C LEU A 279 -0.04 6.84 1.94
N LEU A 280 -0.78 5.79 2.29
CA LEU A 280 -1.63 5.72 3.46
C LEU A 280 -1.20 4.53 4.31
N PHE A 281 -1.02 4.76 5.61
CA PHE A 281 -0.75 3.70 6.57
C PHE A 281 -1.91 3.61 7.56
N TYR A 282 -2.44 2.41 7.70
CA TYR A 282 -3.58 2.09 8.54
C TYR A 282 -3.17 1.02 9.54
N ILE A 283 -3.50 1.19 10.82
CA ILE A 283 -3.23 0.19 11.87
C ILE A 283 -4.51 -0.54 12.27
N ILE A 284 -4.45 -1.85 12.44
CA ILE A 284 -5.60 -2.66 12.84
C ILE A 284 -6.06 -2.24 14.24
N ARG A 285 -7.38 -2.05 14.43
CA ARG A 285 -7.93 -1.54 15.71
C ARG A 285 -7.90 -2.58 16.82
N SER A 286 -8.12 -3.84 16.47
CA SER A 286 -8.06 -4.97 17.40
C SER A 286 -7.11 -5.99 16.84
N LEU A 287 -6.05 -6.28 17.59
CA LEU A 287 -5.28 -7.50 17.36
C LEU A 287 -6.21 -8.68 17.66
N ALA A 288 -6.20 -9.67 16.75
CA ALA A 288 -6.95 -10.91 16.89
C ALA A 288 -6.24 -11.87 17.85
#